data_AF-A0A978W4X5-F1
#
_entry.id   AF-A0A978W4X5-F1
#
_cell.length_a   1.000
_cell.length_b   1.000
_cell.length_c   1.000
_cell.angle_alpha   90.00
_cell.angle_beta   90.00
_cell.angle_gamma   90.00
#
_symmetry.space_group_name_H-M   'P 1'
#
loop_
_entity.id
_entity.type
_entity.pdbx_description
1 polymer ?
#
loop_
_entity_poly.entity_id
_entity_poly.type
_entity_poly.pdbx_seq_one_letter_code
_entity_poly.pdbx_strand_id
1 'polypeptide(L)'
;MGHSACVFLNREWLLPVNHGFAGGGGRKNRELYAAHFGPLKNHVALFIFGDSLFDAGNNNYINTTFKANYKPYGETFFHYPTGRSSDGRLIPDFTAEYAKLPLIPPYLQPGIDHQLTNGVNFASSGAGALVETRQGLVIDLQTQLGYFENVSRQLRKKLGDAEAESLLSRAVYLFSVGGNDYLFPFEINSTVLRSYSPEQFVGLVTGNITAVVKAIYKTGGRKFGFLNMLPLSRTPYAKALLGGGQCFEQITPYVKLHNQELPKRLQKLESELKGFKYSLLPFYSFLEQRINHPSKYGIIYNQLIFLSLVSKKQKQHVVAVDRSEVFSAAAEKEVWKSIIYVRMLVNMSSLTLFISLKGLTSNLPNHRGMENPLSLAPTTSKLYLNLIKKILYY
;
A
#
# COMPACT_ATOMS: atom_id res chain seq x y z
N MET A 1 25.60 -26.13 21.93
CA MET A 1 26.46 -24.93 21.76
C MET A 1 26.12 -24.32 20.41
N GLY A 2 25.63 -23.10 20.22
CA GLY A 2 25.15 -22.07 21.12
C GLY A 2 24.04 -21.30 20.39
N HIS A 3 22.95 -21.03 21.11
CA HIS A 3 21.88 -20.12 20.70
C HIS A 3 22.32 -18.67 20.98
N SER A 4 22.05 -17.75 20.05
CA SER A 4 21.97 -16.30 20.33
C SER A 4 20.74 -15.78 19.59
N ALA A 5 19.60 -15.73 20.27
CA ALA A 5 19.09 -14.56 20.99
C ALA A 5 18.33 -13.60 20.05
N CYS A 6 17.03 -13.89 19.88
CA CYS A 6 16.04 -12.88 19.48
C CYS A 6 15.96 -11.82 20.59
N VAL A 7 16.41 -10.60 20.29
CA VAL A 7 16.14 -9.44 21.14
C VAL A 7 14.67 -9.05 20.96
N PHE A 8 13.81 -9.60 21.82
CA PHE A 8 12.53 -8.99 22.17
C PHE A 8 12.82 -7.80 23.08
N LEU A 9 12.42 -6.58 22.69
CA LEU A 9 12.34 -5.45 23.61
C LEU A 9 10.91 -4.95 23.73
N ASN A 10 10.49 -4.93 24.99
CA ASN A 10 9.34 -4.30 25.66
C ASN A 10 7.95 -4.92 25.55
N ARG A 11 7.68 -5.83 26.50
CA ARG A 11 6.41 -5.95 27.22
C ARG A 11 6.26 -4.74 28.16
N GLU A 12 5.10 -4.10 28.13
CA GLU A 12 4.37 -3.46 29.25
C GLU A 12 3.38 -2.43 28.68
N TRP A 13 2.21 -2.85 28.19
CA TRP A 13 1.05 -1.95 28.00
C TRP A 13 -0.24 -2.76 28.02
N LEU A 14 -0.68 -3.15 29.21
CA LEU A 14 -2.09 -3.47 29.50
C LEU A 14 -2.50 -2.52 30.63
N LEU A 15 -3.34 -1.53 30.31
CA LEU A 15 -4.07 -0.76 31.33
C LEU A 15 -5.49 -1.32 31.46
N PRO A 16 -6.08 -1.28 32.67
CA PRO A 16 -7.25 -2.06 33.03
C PRO A 16 -8.54 -1.45 32.47
N VAL A 17 -9.47 -2.31 32.05
CA VAL A 17 -10.82 -1.92 31.65
C VAL A 17 -11.68 -1.89 32.91
N ASN A 18 -12.07 -0.69 33.36
CA ASN A 18 -13.10 -0.52 34.38
C ASN A 18 -14.48 -0.75 33.76
N HIS A 19 -15.24 -1.69 34.30
CA HIS A 19 -16.64 -1.91 33.98
C HIS A 19 -17.52 -0.88 34.72
N GLY A 20 -18.27 -0.08 33.97
CA GLY A 20 -19.39 0.71 34.47
C GLY A 20 -20.60 0.52 33.56
N PHE A 21 -21.54 -0.32 34.00
CA PHE A 21 -22.85 -0.50 33.37
C PHE A 21 -23.81 0.61 33.81
N ALA A 22 -24.51 1.24 32.86
CA ALA A 22 -25.84 1.83 33.08
C ALA A 22 -26.60 1.84 31.74
N GLY A 23 -27.79 1.24 31.73
CA GLY A 23 -28.61 0.98 30.54
C GLY A 23 -29.68 2.04 30.26
N GLY A 24 -30.46 1.79 29.20
CA GLY A 24 -31.68 2.53 28.87
C GLY A 24 -31.91 2.56 27.35
N GLY A 25 -32.82 1.73 26.85
CA GLY A 25 -33.04 1.54 25.40
C GLY A 25 -34.01 2.53 24.73
N GLY A 26 -34.05 2.46 23.40
CA GLY A 26 -35.20 2.93 22.61
C GLY A 26 -34.89 3.59 21.25
N ARG A 27 -35.18 2.84 20.17
CA ARG A 27 -35.51 3.28 18.78
C ARG A 27 -34.46 4.08 17.97
N LYS A 28 -33.84 3.42 16.99
CA LYS A 28 -34.00 3.66 15.53
C LYS A 28 -33.05 2.77 14.71
N ASN A 29 -33.61 1.95 13.83
CA ASN A 29 -32.88 1.26 12.77
C ASN A 29 -32.46 2.29 11.71
N ARG A 30 -31.20 2.74 11.76
CA ARG A 30 -30.38 3.28 10.65
C ARG A 30 -29.00 3.66 11.21
N GLU A 31 -28.18 2.68 11.58
CA GLU A 31 -26.74 2.85 11.86
C GLU A 31 -26.14 1.49 12.26
N LEU A 32 -25.51 0.80 11.31
CA LEU A 32 -24.73 -0.44 11.53
C LEU A 32 -23.64 -0.39 10.44
N TYR A 33 -22.34 -0.17 10.68
CA TYR A 33 -21.51 -0.44 11.84
C TYR A 33 -20.43 0.65 11.99
N ALA A 34 -20.61 1.59 12.93
CA ALA A 34 -19.50 2.33 13.48
C ALA A 34 -18.99 1.55 14.70
N ALA A 35 -17.89 0.81 14.54
CA ALA A 35 -17.17 0.30 15.69
C ALA A 35 -16.89 1.49 16.63
N HIS A 36 -17.42 1.43 17.85
CA HIS A 36 -17.26 2.44 18.89
C HIS A 36 -15.80 2.45 19.37
N PHE A 37 -14.92 2.95 18.53
CA PHE A 37 -13.66 3.53 18.94
C PHE A 37 -14.01 4.92 19.46
N GLY A 38 -13.73 5.19 20.74
CA GLY A 38 -13.85 6.53 21.31
C GLY A 38 -13.23 7.59 20.39
N PRO A 39 -13.70 8.85 20.45
CA PRO A 39 -13.24 9.89 19.54
C PRO A 39 -11.71 10.00 19.58
N LEU A 40 -11.05 9.86 18.42
CA LEU A 40 -9.70 10.37 18.24
C LEU A 40 -9.84 11.87 18.46
N LYS A 41 -9.44 12.36 19.64
CA LYS A 41 -9.59 13.78 20.02
C LYS A 41 -8.87 14.75 19.07
N ASN A 42 -8.03 14.27 18.16
CA ASN A 42 -7.20 15.09 17.28
C ASN A 42 -7.27 14.58 15.82
N HIS A 43 -7.76 15.42 14.91
CA HIS A 43 -7.73 15.22 13.46
C HIS A 43 -6.31 14.90 12.95
N VAL A 44 -6.11 13.82 12.18
CA VAL A 44 -4.80 13.43 11.63
C VAL A 44 -4.84 13.50 10.12
N ALA A 45 -3.89 14.19 9.49
CA ALA A 45 -3.76 14.20 8.03
C ALA A 45 -2.96 12.98 7.53
N LEU A 46 -3.30 12.47 6.34
CA LEU A 46 -2.62 11.34 5.70
C LEU A 46 -2.02 11.75 4.35
N PHE A 47 -0.70 11.86 4.29
CA PHE A 47 0.05 12.14 3.06
C PHE A 47 0.67 10.86 2.51
N ILE A 48 0.44 10.57 1.24
CA ILE A 48 0.76 9.27 0.65
C ILE A 48 1.72 9.45 -0.52
N PHE A 49 2.84 8.73 -0.49
CA PHE A 49 3.89 8.75 -1.50
C PHE A 49 4.13 7.34 -2.02
N GLY A 50 4.47 7.23 -3.30
CA GLY A 50 4.94 5.98 -3.85
C GLY A 50 4.46 5.68 -5.26
N ASP A 51 4.22 4.39 -5.49
CA ASP A 51 3.93 3.82 -6.79
C ASP A 51 2.48 3.31 -6.94
N SER A 52 2.25 2.42 -7.90
CA SER A 52 0.96 1.81 -8.21
C SER A 52 0.26 1.13 -7.04
N LEU A 53 0.99 0.69 -6.01
CA LEU A 53 0.34 0.13 -4.82
C LEU A 53 -0.48 1.18 -4.07
N PHE A 54 -0.09 2.44 -4.16
CA PHE A 54 -0.67 3.57 -3.41
C PHE A 54 -1.34 4.63 -4.30
N ASP A 55 -1.18 4.60 -5.62
CA ASP A 55 -1.73 5.61 -6.55
C ASP A 55 -3.28 5.66 -6.60
N ALA A 56 -3.84 6.76 -6.12
CA ALA A 56 -5.29 7.00 -6.10
C ALA A 56 -5.88 7.50 -7.44
N GLY A 57 -5.07 7.57 -8.50
CA GLY A 57 -5.47 8.00 -9.85
C GLY A 57 -4.76 9.25 -10.35
N ASN A 58 -3.58 9.62 -9.81
CA ASN A 58 -2.79 10.74 -10.33
C ASN A 58 -2.43 10.53 -11.81
N ASN A 59 -2.17 9.29 -12.21
CA ASN A 59 -1.81 8.94 -13.58
C ASN A 59 -2.91 9.26 -14.62
N ASN A 60 -4.16 9.49 -14.21
CA ASN A 60 -5.22 9.91 -15.12
C ASN A 60 -4.98 11.32 -15.69
N TYR A 61 -4.24 12.15 -14.97
CA TYR A 61 -4.03 13.57 -15.26
C TYR A 61 -2.70 13.87 -15.98
N ILE A 62 -1.95 12.83 -16.34
CA ILE A 62 -0.70 12.95 -17.12
C ILE A 62 -0.77 12.10 -18.39
N ASN A 63 0.10 12.39 -19.37
CA ASN A 63 0.20 11.60 -20.59
C ASN A 63 1.10 10.38 -20.35
N THR A 64 0.49 9.22 -20.08
CA THR A 64 1.20 8.00 -19.70
C THR A 64 0.41 6.75 -20.10
N THR A 65 1.11 5.64 -20.30
CA THR A 65 0.53 4.30 -20.47
C THR A 65 0.25 3.61 -19.13
N PHE A 66 0.81 4.11 -18.02
CA PHE A 66 0.62 3.57 -16.67
C PHE A 66 -0.71 4.02 -16.04
N LYS A 67 -1.81 3.96 -16.80
CA LYS A 67 -3.17 4.29 -16.32
C LYS A 67 -3.91 3.02 -15.90
N ALA A 68 -4.77 3.14 -14.90
CA ALA A 68 -5.69 2.10 -14.47
C ALA A 68 -7.15 2.60 -14.50
N ASN A 69 -7.48 3.37 -15.55
CA ASN A 69 -8.80 3.98 -15.78
C ASN A 69 -9.65 3.21 -16.79
N TYR A 70 -9.42 1.90 -16.91
CA TYR A 70 -10.20 0.99 -17.76
C TYR A 70 -10.60 -0.26 -16.97
N LYS A 71 -11.55 -1.04 -17.49
CA LYS A 71 -11.98 -2.29 -16.83
C LYS A 71 -10.83 -3.30 -16.84
N PRO A 72 -10.67 -4.10 -15.76
CA PRO A 72 -11.61 -4.33 -14.66
C PRO A 72 -11.30 -3.49 -13.39
N TYR A 73 -10.45 -2.47 -13.48
CA TYR A 73 -10.11 -1.66 -12.31
C TYR A 73 -11.37 -0.99 -11.71
N GLY A 74 -11.43 -0.94 -10.37
CA GLY A 74 -12.53 -0.34 -9.60
C GLY A 74 -13.86 -1.12 -9.56
N GLU A 75 -13.97 -2.31 -10.16
CA GLU A 75 -15.23 -3.07 -10.29
C GLU A 75 -15.96 -3.34 -8.95
N THR A 76 -15.21 -3.63 -7.88
CA THR A 76 -15.78 -4.13 -6.61
C THR A 76 -16.27 -3.06 -5.64
N PHE A 77 -15.55 -1.94 -5.51
CA PHE A 77 -15.84 -0.91 -4.51
C PHE A 77 -16.36 0.39 -5.13
N PHE A 78 -15.70 0.85 -6.19
CA PHE A 78 -16.07 2.10 -6.84
C PHE A 78 -17.12 1.89 -7.93
N HIS A 79 -17.20 0.68 -8.48
CA HIS A 79 -18.03 0.29 -9.62
C HIS A 79 -17.71 1.03 -10.93
N TYR A 80 -16.58 1.74 -10.97
CA TYR A 80 -15.98 2.32 -12.18
C TYR A 80 -14.45 2.46 -12.00
N PRO A 81 -13.67 2.49 -13.10
CA PRO A 81 -12.22 2.64 -13.03
C PRO A 81 -11.81 4.04 -12.55
N THR A 82 -11.19 4.12 -11.37
CA THR A 82 -10.75 5.40 -10.79
C THR A 82 -9.31 5.78 -11.12
N GLY A 83 -8.55 4.93 -11.81
CA GLY A 83 -7.10 5.08 -11.95
C GLY A 83 -6.29 4.35 -10.88
N ARG A 84 -6.95 3.66 -9.93
CA ARG A 84 -6.29 2.78 -8.95
C ARG A 84 -5.93 1.46 -9.61
N SER A 85 -4.71 0.97 -9.38
CA SER A 85 -4.25 -0.34 -9.87
C SER A 85 -4.89 -1.52 -9.11
N SER A 86 -6.16 -1.43 -8.72
CA SER A 86 -6.95 -2.42 -7.97
C SER A 86 -8.39 -2.49 -8.51
N ASP A 87 -9.07 -3.61 -8.28
CA ASP A 87 -10.51 -3.73 -8.46
C ASP A 87 -11.32 -2.97 -7.38
N GLY A 88 -10.66 -2.33 -6.40
CA GLY A 88 -11.31 -1.57 -5.34
C GLY A 88 -10.35 -0.61 -4.63
N ARG A 89 -10.36 -0.67 -3.30
CA ARG A 89 -9.61 0.20 -2.39
C ARG A 89 -8.11 -0.14 -2.36
N LEU A 90 -7.26 0.83 -2.09
CA LEU A 90 -5.82 0.59 -1.90
C LEU A 90 -5.45 0.44 -0.42
N ILE A 91 -4.22 0.00 -0.13
CA ILE A 91 -3.70 -0.08 1.24
C ILE A 91 -3.87 1.25 2.01
N PRO A 92 -3.59 2.43 1.42
CA PRO A 92 -3.82 3.70 2.11
C PRO A 92 -5.30 4.00 2.41
N ASP A 93 -6.23 3.48 1.62
CA ASP A 93 -7.67 3.71 1.81
C ASP A 93 -8.17 3.02 3.09
N PHE A 94 -7.65 1.83 3.40
CA PHE A 94 -7.94 1.15 4.67
C PHE A 94 -7.30 1.87 5.86
N THR A 95 -6.12 2.47 5.68
CA THR A 95 -5.50 3.33 6.71
C THR A 95 -6.35 4.56 6.98
N ALA A 96 -6.86 5.21 5.92
CA ALA A 96 -7.74 6.37 6.01
C ALA A 96 -9.06 6.01 6.73
N GLU A 97 -9.70 4.91 6.35
CA GLU A 97 -10.91 4.40 6.99
C GLU A 97 -10.71 4.18 8.49
N TYR A 98 -9.61 3.52 8.88
CA TYR A 98 -9.32 3.30 10.29
C TYR A 98 -9.04 4.61 11.05
N ALA A 99 -8.43 5.60 10.38
CA ALA A 99 -8.23 6.94 10.92
C ALA A 99 -9.52 7.80 10.94
N LYS A 100 -10.65 7.25 10.47
CA LYS A 100 -11.93 7.97 10.29
C LYS A 100 -11.81 9.17 9.33
N LEU A 101 -10.92 9.05 8.34
CA LEU A 101 -10.75 10.02 7.26
C LEU A 101 -11.58 9.62 6.03
N PRO A 102 -11.97 10.58 5.18
CA PRO A 102 -12.42 10.26 3.84
C PRO A 102 -11.29 9.60 3.03
N LEU A 103 -11.64 9.05 1.87
CA LEU A 103 -10.62 8.63 0.89
C LEU A 103 -9.73 9.82 0.54
N ILE A 104 -8.42 9.59 0.53
CA ILE A 104 -7.44 10.64 0.28
C ILE A 104 -7.36 10.90 -1.23
N PRO A 105 -7.60 12.14 -1.70
CA PRO A 105 -7.66 12.42 -3.13
C PRO A 105 -6.25 12.40 -3.76
N PRO A 106 -6.13 12.02 -5.05
CA PRO A 106 -4.91 12.24 -5.81
C PRO A 106 -4.63 13.74 -5.97
N TYR A 107 -3.37 14.15 -5.81
CA TYR A 107 -2.91 15.55 -5.89
C TYR A 107 -3.35 16.27 -7.17
N LEU A 108 -3.31 15.57 -8.32
CA LEU A 108 -3.65 16.18 -9.61
C LEU A 108 -5.17 16.26 -9.88
N GLN A 109 -6.02 15.78 -8.97
CA GLN A 109 -7.47 15.95 -9.12
C GLN A 109 -7.87 17.42 -8.92
N PRO A 110 -8.66 18.01 -9.83
CA PRO A 110 -9.17 19.37 -9.67
C PRO A 110 -10.08 19.50 -8.43
N GLY A 111 -10.00 20.65 -7.75
CA GLY A 111 -10.94 21.05 -6.70
C GLY A 111 -10.71 20.45 -5.31
N ILE A 112 -9.50 19.93 -5.03
CA ILE A 112 -9.19 19.27 -3.74
C ILE A 112 -8.78 20.24 -2.61
N ASP A 113 -8.80 21.57 -2.84
CA ASP A 113 -8.31 22.59 -1.90
C ASP A 113 -8.98 22.55 -0.52
N HIS A 114 -10.25 22.15 -0.49
CA HIS A 114 -11.03 21.98 0.73
C HIS A 114 -10.64 20.73 1.53
N GLN A 115 -9.99 19.75 0.89
CA GLN A 115 -9.64 18.44 1.46
C GLN A 115 -8.17 18.34 1.92
N LEU A 116 -7.33 19.34 1.62
CA LEU A 116 -5.89 19.31 1.93
C LEU A 116 -5.60 19.04 3.42
N THR A 117 -6.49 19.47 4.32
CA THR A 117 -6.35 19.23 5.76
C THR A 117 -6.46 17.76 6.13
N ASN A 118 -7.15 16.93 5.34
CA ASN A 118 -7.23 15.48 5.53
C ASN A 118 -5.99 14.75 4.97
N GLY A 119 -5.18 15.44 4.17
CA GLY A 119 -4.02 14.88 3.49
C GLY A 119 -4.25 14.72 1.98
N VAL A 120 -3.20 14.28 1.29
CA VAL A 120 -3.15 14.20 -0.18
C VAL A 120 -2.34 12.99 -0.62
N ASN A 121 -2.76 12.37 -1.72
CA ASN A 121 -2.06 11.26 -2.33
C ASN A 121 -1.22 11.72 -3.53
N PHE A 122 0.10 11.62 -3.40
CA PHE A 122 1.09 11.98 -4.42
C PHE A 122 1.57 10.77 -5.23
N ALA A 123 1.21 9.54 -4.85
CA ALA A 123 1.70 8.33 -5.48
C ALA A 123 1.30 8.25 -6.97
N SER A 124 2.14 7.62 -7.78
CA SER A 124 1.98 7.52 -9.23
C SER A 124 2.34 6.13 -9.73
N SER A 125 1.43 5.51 -10.48
CA SER A 125 1.65 4.18 -11.04
C SER A 125 2.90 4.16 -11.92
N GLY A 126 3.77 3.19 -11.66
CA GLY A 126 5.06 3.03 -12.34
C GLY A 126 6.22 3.88 -11.80
N ALA A 127 5.99 4.75 -10.81
CA ALA A 127 7.03 5.61 -10.24
C ALA A 127 8.13 4.84 -9.50
N GLY A 128 9.35 5.36 -9.61
CA GLY A 128 10.51 4.94 -8.83
C GLY A 128 10.95 5.99 -7.82
N ALA A 129 11.89 5.60 -6.96
CA ALA A 129 12.61 6.50 -6.08
C ALA A 129 13.69 7.31 -6.82
N LEU A 130 14.17 6.79 -7.95
CA LEU A 130 15.12 7.44 -8.85
C LEU A 130 14.38 8.20 -9.94
N VAL A 131 14.88 9.38 -10.31
CA VAL A 131 14.28 10.24 -11.34
C VAL A 131 14.40 9.64 -12.75
N GLU A 132 15.39 8.76 -12.93
CA GLU A 132 15.67 8.04 -14.16
C GLU A 132 14.66 6.91 -14.42
N THR A 133 13.94 6.45 -13.38
CA THR A 133 12.96 5.37 -13.52
C THR A 133 11.76 5.86 -14.33
N ARG A 134 11.67 5.42 -15.59
CA ARG A 134 10.60 5.77 -16.55
C ARG A 134 10.40 7.29 -16.67
N GLN A 135 11.50 8.02 -16.73
CA GLN A 135 11.53 9.48 -16.78
C GLN A 135 10.56 10.04 -17.83
N GLY A 136 9.77 11.04 -17.44
CA GLY A 136 8.78 11.69 -18.30
C GLY A 136 7.46 10.94 -18.46
N LEU A 137 7.36 9.69 -18.01
CA LEU A 137 6.12 8.89 -18.08
C LEU A 137 5.40 8.74 -16.74
N VAL A 138 6.05 9.10 -15.63
CA VAL A 138 5.56 8.91 -14.26
C VAL A 138 5.91 10.12 -13.39
N ILE A 139 5.28 10.22 -12.22
CA ILE A 139 5.63 11.23 -11.22
C ILE A 139 6.61 10.57 -10.24
N ASP A 140 7.90 10.75 -10.47
CA ASP A 140 8.97 10.20 -9.62
C ASP A 140 8.90 10.75 -8.18
N LEU A 141 9.55 10.06 -7.25
CA LEU A 141 9.47 10.40 -5.82
C LEU A 141 9.94 11.83 -5.49
N GLN A 142 10.91 12.38 -6.24
CA GLN A 142 11.37 13.75 -6.02
C GLN A 142 10.33 14.76 -6.50
N THR A 143 9.65 14.49 -7.62
CA THR A 143 8.50 15.29 -8.06
C THR A 143 7.34 15.20 -7.05
N GLN A 144 7.08 14.02 -6.49
CA GLN A 144 6.07 13.84 -5.42
C GLN A 144 6.39 14.68 -4.18
N LEU A 145 7.66 14.78 -3.79
CA LEU A 145 8.12 15.68 -2.73
C LEU A 145 7.81 17.15 -3.07
N GLY A 146 8.09 17.59 -4.31
CA GLY A 146 7.77 18.95 -4.75
C GLY A 146 6.27 19.27 -4.66
N TYR A 147 5.40 18.30 -4.94
CA TYR A 147 3.95 18.44 -4.74
C TYR A 147 3.58 18.56 -3.26
N PHE A 148 4.20 17.77 -2.40
CA PHE A 148 4.01 17.91 -0.96
C PHE A 148 4.47 19.27 -0.43
N GLU A 149 5.62 19.77 -0.87
CA GLU A 149 6.10 21.11 -0.49
C GLU A 149 5.11 22.20 -0.92
N ASN A 150 4.48 22.03 -2.10
CA ASN A 150 3.41 22.91 -2.54
C ASN A 150 2.18 22.83 -1.63
N VAL A 151 1.71 21.63 -1.28
CA VAL A 151 0.60 21.44 -0.34
C VAL A 151 0.93 22.02 1.03
N SER A 152 2.15 21.86 1.52
CA SER A 152 2.61 22.46 2.78
C SER A 152 2.51 23.98 2.74
N ARG A 153 2.94 24.64 1.64
CA ARG A 153 2.78 26.10 1.48
C ARG A 153 1.31 26.51 1.46
N GLN A 154 0.45 25.75 0.77
CA GLN A 154 -0.99 26.03 0.73
C GLN A 154 -1.65 25.89 2.10
N LEU A 155 -1.27 24.86 2.87
CA LEU A 155 -1.75 24.65 4.24
C LEU A 155 -1.32 25.82 5.14
N ARG A 156 -0.07 26.29 5.05
CA ARG A 156 0.41 27.47 5.79
C ARG A 156 -0.36 28.72 5.42
N LYS A 157 -0.64 28.95 4.14
CA LYS A 157 -1.46 30.06 3.68
C LYS A 157 -2.91 29.99 4.20
N LYS A 158 -3.47 28.78 4.28
CA LYS A 158 -4.88 28.55 4.66
C LYS A 158 -5.12 28.58 6.17
N LEU A 159 -4.18 28.04 6.95
CA LEU A 159 -4.34 27.83 8.40
C LEU A 159 -3.47 28.78 9.25
N GLY A 160 -2.48 29.43 8.64
CA GLY A 160 -1.38 30.07 9.36
C GLY A 160 -0.28 29.08 9.76
N ASP A 161 0.89 29.62 10.09
CA ASP A 161 2.10 28.79 10.29
C ASP A 161 2.01 27.85 11.49
N ALA A 162 1.49 28.32 12.62
CA ALA A 162 1.41 27.52 13.85
C ALA A 162 0.44 26.34 13.71
N GLU A 163 -0.73 26.55 13.11
CA GLU A 163 -1.72 25.49 12.91
C GLU A 163 -1.26 24.51 11.83
N ALA A 164 -0.67 25.00 10.74
CA ALA A 164 -0.09 24.13 9.71
C ALA A 164 1.07 23.28 10.26
N GLU A 165 1.94 23.84 11.09
CA GLU A 165 3.01 23.08 11.75
C GLU A 165 2.44 22.01 12.71
N SER A 166 1.41 22.34 13.48
CA SER A 166 0.70 21.36 14.31
C SER A 166 0.06 20.24 13.48
N LEU A 167 -0.54 20.56 12.33
CA LEU A 167 -1.12 19.57 11.43
C LEU A 167 -0.04 18.67 10.83
N LEU A 168 1.03 19.24 10.27
CA LEU A 168 2.12 18.51 9.62
C LEU A 168 2.89 17.62 10.61
N SER A 169 3.11 18.10 11.84
CA SER A 169 3.78 17.30 12.87
C SER A 169 2.95 16.11 13.36
N ARG A 170 1.62 16.25 13.38
CA ARG A 170 0.68 15.17 13.75
C ARG A 170 0.31 14.26 12.59
N ALA A 171 0.58 14.67 11.35
CA ALA A 171 0.27 13.92 10.14
C ALA A 171 1.06 12.61 10.06
N VAL A 172 0.55 11.73 9.20
CA VAL A 172 1.17 10.44 8.85
C VAL A 172 1.58 10.47 7.39
N TYR A 173 2.80 9.99 7.13
CA TYR A 173 3.39 9.94 5.79
C TYR A 173 3.60 8.48 5.38
N LEU A 174 2.84 7.99 4.40
CA LEU A 174 2.93 6.61 3.91
C LEU A 174 3.81 6.51 2.67
N PHE A 175 4.63 5.46 2.59
CA PHE A 175 5.57 5.19 1.51
C PHE A 175 5.46 3.75 0.97
N SER A 176 5.38 3.63 -0.35
CA SER A 176 5.56 2.38 -1.09
C SER A 176 6.24 2.68 -2.43
N VAL A 177 7.56 2.50 -2.52
CA VAL A 177 8.36 2.84 -3.71
C VAL A 177 9.65 2.02 -3.73
N GLY A 178 10.27 1.86 -4.89
CA GLY A 178 11.53 1.12 -5.07
C GLY A 178 11.39 -0.06 -6.03
N GLY A 179 10.19 -0.65 -6.14
CA GLY A 179 9.97 -1.84 -6.96
C GLY A 179 10.20 -1.58 -8.45
N ASN A 180 9.72 -0.43 -8.94
CA ASN A 180 9.94 -0.04 -10.34
C ASN A 180 11.42 0.26 -10.64
N ASP A 181 12.19 0.77 -9.68
CA ASP A 181 13.63 1.03 -9.87
C ASP A 181 14.41 -0.27 -10.11
N TYR A 182 13.96 -1.39 -9.54
CA TYR A 182 14.59 -2.70 -9.74
C TYR A 182 14.06 -3.43 -10.97
N LEU A 183 12.82 -3.19 -11.41
CA LEU A 183 12.24 -3.83 -12.60
C LEU A 183 12.65 -3.13 -13.90
N PHE A 184 12.56 -1.81 -13.91
CA PHE A 184 12.74 -1.00 -15.12
C PHE A 184 14.07 -1.25 -15.84
N PRO A 185 15.22 -1.41 -15.16
CA PRO A 185 16.47 -1.75 -15.82
C PRO A 185 16.42 -3.03 -16.67
N PHE A 186 15.62 -4.02 -16.27
CA PHE A 186 15.45 -5.27 -17.03
C PHE A 186 14.48 -5.09 -18.21
N GLU A 187 13.48 -4.21 -18.09
CA GLU A 187 12.53 -3.90 -19.18
C GLU A 187 13.23 -3.31 -20.40
N ILE A 188 14.24 -2.47 -20.17
CA ILE A 188 14.95 -1.74 -21.22
C ILE A 188 16.38 -2.24 -21.46
N ASN A 189 16.79 -3.34 -20.81
CA ASN A 189 18.15 -3.87 -20.84
C ASN A 189 19.22 -2.78 -20.55
N SER A 190 18.99 -2.02 -19.48
CA SER A 190 19.80 -0.87 -19.10
C SER A 190 21.23 -1.26 -18.71
N THR A 191 22.18 -0.41 -19.05
CA THR A 191 23.60 -0.54 -18.65
C THR A 191 23.79 -0.44 -17.13
N VAL A 192 22.84 0.16 -16.40
CA VAL A 192 22.90 0.31 -14.94
C VAL A 192 23.10 -1.03 -14.22
N LEU A 193 22.56 -2.12 -14.78
CA LEU A 193 22.71 -3.49 -14.26
C LEU A 193 24.17 -3.99 -14.28
N ARG A 194 25.03 -3.38 -15.10
CA ARG A 194 26.45 -3.69 -15.22
C ARG A 194 27.34 -2.62 -14.61
N SER A 195 26.87 -1.37 -14.57
CA SER A 195 27.62 -0.22 -14.03
C SER A 195 27.63 -0.16 -12.50
N TYR A 196 26.66 -0.79 -11.83
CA TYR A 196 26.57 -0.82 -10.37
C TYR A 196 26.50 -2.25 -9.86
N SER A 197 27.14 -2.50 -8.71
CA SER A 197 26.82 -3.70 -7.93
C SER A 197 25.38 -3.60 -7.39
N PRO A 198 24.73 -4.74 -7.08
CA PRO A 198 23.41 -4.73 -6.45
C PRO A 198 23.34 -3.86 -5.19
N GLU A 199 24.38 -3.89 -4.35
CA GLU A 199 24.47 -3.09 -3.12
C GLU A 199 24.52 -1.58 -3.43
N GLN A 200 25.33 -1.17 -4.41
CA GLN A 200 25.42 0.23 -4.81
C GLN A 200 24.07 0.73 -5.35
N PHE A 201 23.43 -0.05 -6.23
CA PHE A 201 22.16 0.34 -6.82
C PHE A 201 21.02 0.39 -5.79
N VAL A 202 20.94 -0.60 -4.89
CA VAL A 202 20.00 -0.56 -3.75
C VAL A 202 20.32 0.61 -2.82
N GLY A 203 21.59 0.94 -2.64
CA GLY A 203 22.05 2.11 -1.90
C GLY A 203 21.52 3.43 -2.47
N LEU A 204 21.49 3.58 -3.80
CA LEU A 204 20.90 4.74 -4.47
C LEU A 204 19.40 4.83 -4.21
N VAL A 205 18.66 3.75 -4.46
CA VAL A 205 17.19 3.70 -4.27
C VAL A 205 16.81 4.01 -2.82
N THR A 206 17.40 3.30 -1.86
CA THR A 206 17.10 3.51 -0.43
C THR A 206 17.64 4.85 0.09
N GLY A 207 18.73 5.35 -0.49
CA GLY A 207 19.25 6.69 -0.26
C GLY A 207 18.23 7.78 -0.60
N ASN A 208 17.69 7.75 -1.82
CA ASN A 208 16.67 8.70 -2.28
C ASN A 208 15.40 8.66 -1.44
N ILE A 209 14.91 7.47 -1.08
CA ILE A 209 13.76 7.32 -0.17
C ILE A 209 14.03 8.07 1.14
N THR A 210 15.19 7.85 1.76
CA THR A 210 15.53 8.52 3.02
C THR A 210 15.83 10.01 2.88
N ALA A 211 16.28 10.47 1.72
CA ALA A 211 16.45 11.89 1.44
C ALA A 211 15.10 12.62 1.44
N VAL A 212 14.08 12.04 0.80
CA VAL A 212 12.71 12.58 0.79
C VAL A 212 12.11 12.56 2.20
N VAL A 213 12.33 11.50 2.97
CA VAL A 213 11.92 11.45 4.39
C VAL A 213 12.57 12.58 5.20
N LYS A 214 13.87 12.84 5.01
CA LYS A 214 14.57 13.96 5.67
C LYS A 214 13.99 15.32 5.25
N ALA A 215 13.62 15.50 3.98
CA ALA A 215 12.99 16.73 3.51
C ALA A 215 11.63 16.96 4.18
N ILE A 216 10.76 15.96 4.22
CA ILE A 216 9.46 16.02 4.90
C ILE A 216 9.63 16.29 6.40
N TYR A 217 10.63 15.66 7.04
CA TYR A 217 10.95 15.90 8.44
C TYR A 217 11.31 17.37 8.70
N LYS A 218 12.11 18.00 7.81
CA LYS A 218 12.45 19.44 7.88
C LYS A 218 11.21 20.33 7.74
N THR A 219 10.21 19.90 6.99
CA THR A 219 8.92 20.61 6.84
C THR A 219 8.00 20.47 8.07
N GLY A 220 8.35 19.58 9.01
CA GLY A 220 7.61 19.37 10.27
C GLY A 220 7.11 17.94 10.47
N GLY A 221 7.21 17.07 9.46
CA GLY A 221 6.69 15.69 9.55
C GLY A 221 7.42 14.84 10.59
N ARG A 222 6.67 13.98 11.31
CA ARG A 222 7.23 13.16 12.40
C ARG A 222 6.92 11.66 12.29
N LYS A 223 5.80 11.26 11.66
CA LYS A 223 5.31 9.88 11.70
C LYS A 223 5.26 9.26 10.31
N PHE A 224 6.09 8.24 10.08
CA PHE A 224 6.28 7.65 8.76
C PHE A 224 5.89 6.17 8.74
N GLY A 225 5.19 5.74 7.70
CA GLY A 225 4.81 4.35 7.47
C GLY A 225 5.39 3.84 6.17
N PHE A 226 6.01 2.66 6.19
CA PHE A 226 6.67 2.06 5.03
C PHE A 226 6.17 0.65 4.79
N LEU A 227 6.09 0.26 3.52
CA LEU A 227 6.12 -1.14 3.13
C LEU A 227 7.57 -1.52 2.81
N ASN A 228 8.05 -2.66 3.32
CA ASN A 228 9.25 -3.24 2.74
C ASN A 228 8.92 -3.84 1.35
N MET A 229 9.96 -4.20 0.60
CA MET A 229 9.82 -4.69 -0.76
C MET A 229 9.04 -6.01 -0.80
N LEU A 230 7.99 -6.07 -1.62
CA LEU A 230 7.22 -7.28 -1.92
C LEU A 230 8.10 -8.38 -2.55
N PRO A 231 7.65 -9.66 -2.63
CA PRO A 231 8.35 -10.70 -3.40
C PRO A 231 8.25 -10.43 -4.90
N LEU A 232 9.00 -9.43 -5.37
CA LEU A 232 8.89 -8.83 -6.70
C LEU A 232 9.12 -9.85 -7.82
N SER A 233 10.08 -10.77 -7.64
CA SER A 233 10.37 -11.88 -8.57
C SER A 233 9.18 -12.80 -8.83
N ARG A 234 8.19 -12.82 -7.94
CA ARG A 234 7.00 -13.67 -8.02
C ARG A 234 5.78 -12.96 -8.57
N THR A 235 5.86 -11.66 -8.83
CA THR A 235 4.74 -10.88 -9.39
C THR A 235 4.43 -11.34 -10.82
N PRO A 236 3.15 -11.32 -11.26
CA PRO A 236 2.81 -11.71 -12.62
C PRO A 236 3.60 -10.93 -13.68
N TYR A 237 3.79 -9.62 -13.46
CA TYR A 237 4.59 -8.78 -14.34
C TYR A 237 6.05 -9.24 -14.46
N ALA A 238 6.72 -9.53 -13.33
CA ALA A 238 8.10 -10.04 -13.36
C ALA A 238 8.20 -11.40 -14.09
N LYS A 239 7.21 -12.28 -13.91
CA LYS A 239 7.16 -13.57 -14.64
C LYS A 239 6.95 -13.36 -16.15
N ALA A 240 6.17 -12.36 -16.54
CA ALA A 240 5.91 -12.04 -17.94
C ALA A 240 7.18 -11.59 -18.68
N LEU A 241 8.12 -10.93 -18.00
CA LEU A 241 9.43 -10.57 -18.57
C LEU A 241 10.25 -11.79 -19.03
N LEU A 242 10.01 -12.97 -18.45
CA LEU A 242 10.64 -14.24 -18.84
C LEU A 242 9.82 -15.05 -19.87
N GLY A 243 8.75 -14.50 -20.43
CA GLY A 243 7.82 -15.26 -21.27
C GLY A 243 6.82 -16.12 -20.48
N GLY A 244 6.73 -15.94 -19.16
CA GLY A 244 5.73 -16.56 -18.28
C GLY A 244 6.21 -17.76 -17.47
N GLY A 245 5.41 -18.16 -16.49
CA GLY A 245 5.56 -19.41 -15.71
C GLY A 245 6.62 -19.38 -14.60
N GLN A 246 7.82 -18.89 -14.87
CA GLN A 246 8.95 -18.93 -13.93
C GLN A 246 9.12 -17.63 -13.13
N CYS A 247 9.65 -17.73 -11.91
CA CYS A 247 10.02 -16.57 -11.10
C CYS A 247 11.23 -15.84 -11.71
N PHE A 248 11.23 -14.52 -11.65
CA PHE A 248 12.33 -13.73 -12.20
C PHE A 248 13.50 -13.63 -11.22
N GLU A 249 14.29 -14.69 -11.10
CA GLU A 249 15.31 -14.79 -10.05
C GLU A 249 16.43 -13.74 -10.14
N GLN A 250 16.65 -13.13 -11.32
CA GLN A 250 17.66 -12.08 -11.48
C GLN A 250 17.38 -10.83 -10.62
N ILE A 251 16.12 -10.57 -10.26
CA ILE A 251 15.76 -9.43 -9.40
C ILE A 251 15.88 -9.74 -7.90
N THR A 252 15.98 -11.03 -7.53
CA THR A 252 15.98 -11.48 -6.13
C THR A 252 17.08 -10.83 -5.26
N PRO A 253 18.33 -10.63 -5.74
CA PRO A 253 19.37 -9.95 -4.96
C PRO A 253 18.96 -8.53 -4.54
N TYR A 254 18.40 -7.74 -5.44
CA TYR A 254 17.96 -6.36 -5.18
C TYR A 254 16.84 -6.31 -4.13
N VAL A 255 15.87 -7.23 -4.22
CA VAL A 255 14.77 -7.35 -3.25
C VAL A 255 15.29 -7.68 -1.85
N LYS A 256 16.20 -8.65 -1.74
CA LYS A 256 16.79 -9.06 -0.46
C LYS A 256 17.58 -7.91 0.17
N LEU A 257 18.45 -7.28 -0.61
CA LEU A 257 19.26 -6.15 -0.16
C LEU A 257 18.39 -4.96 0.26
N HIS A 258 17.35 -4.61 -0.51
CA HIS A 258 16.43 -3.54 -0.12
C HIS A 258 15.78 -3.82 1.25
N ASN A 259 15.31 -5.04 1.46
CA ASN A 259 14.68 -5.47 2.71
C ASN A 259 15.65 -5.57 3.90
N GLN A 260 16.96 -5.60 3.64
CA GLN A 260 18.01 -5.52 4.65
C GLN A 260 18.44 -4.08 4.93
N GLU A 261 18.53 -3.24 3.90
CA GLU A 261 19.11 -1.89 3.99
C GLU A 261 18.12 -0.81 4.41
N LEU A 262 16.88 -0.83 3.90
CA LEU A 262 15.88 0.18 4.27
C LEU A 262 15.63 0.22 5.79
N PRO A 263 15.43 -0.91 6.51
CA PRO A 263 15.24 -0.88 7.96
C PRO A 263 16.43 -0.26 8.72
N LYS A 264 17.67 -0.61 8.33
CA LYS A 264 18.88 -0.05 8.94
C LYS A 264 18.94 1.47 8.79
N ARG A 265 18.60 1.97 7.60
CA ARG A 265 18.57 3.41 7.35
C ARG A 265 17.46 4.11 8.15
N LEU A 266 16.26 3.52 8.25
CA LEU A 266 15.17 4.06 9.06
C LEU A 266 15.52 4.09 10.55
N GLN A 267 16.16 3.04 11.07
CA GLN A 267 16.68 3.01 12.44
C GLN A 267 17.73 4.10 12.69
N LYS A 268 18.63 4.32 11.72
CA LYS A 268 19.59 5.42 11.78
C LYS A 268 18.89 6.78 11.85
N LEU A 269 17.86 7.02 11.02
CA LEU A 269 17.06 8.25 11.09
C LEU A 269 16.40 8.44 12.46
N GLU A 270 15.84 7.39 13.05
CA GLU A 270 15.24 7.44 14.39
C GLU A 270 16.25 7.83 15.48
N SER A 271 17.51 7.38 15.36
CA SER A 271 18.57 7.76 16.29
C SER A 271 19.07 9.20 16.10
N GLU A 272 18.99 9.74 14.87
CA GLU A 272 19.53 11.07 14.52
C GLU A 272 18.49 12.19 14.62
N LEU A 273 17.20 11.88 14.42
CA LEU A 273 16.14 12.87 14.24
C LEU A 273 15.17 12.85 15.42
N LYS A 274 15.24 13.87 16.27
CA LYS A 274 14.39 14.01 17.45
C LYS A 274 12.90 13.96 17.10
N GLY A 275 12.18 13.02 17.70
CA GLY A 275 10.74 12.87 17.49
C GLY A 275 10.36 12.23 16.16
N PHE A 276 11.32 11.77 15.36
CA PHE A 276 11.05 10.89 14.23
C PHE A 276 10.52 9.55 14.76
N LYS A 277 9.40 9.11 14.21
CA LYS A 277 8.79 7.82 14.49
C LYS A 277 8.50 7.15 13.17
N TYR A 278 8.80 5.86 13.07
CA TYR A 278 8.44 5.09 11.89
C TYR A 278 7.80 3.75 12.23
N SER A 279 7.09 3.22 11.25
CA SER A 279 6.66 1.84 11.24
C SER A 279 6.92 1.22 9.87
N LEU A 280 7.41 -0.01 9.87
CA LEU A 280 7.72 -0.76 8.66
C LEU A 280 6.87 -2.04 8.66
N LEU A 281 6.01 -2.20 7.65
CA LEU A 281 5.30 -3.45 7.45
C LEU A 281 6.24 -4.45 6.77
N PRO A 282 6.43 -5.67 7.32
CA PRO A 282 7.13 -6.75 6.63
C PRO A 282 6.23 -7.32 5.52
N PHE A 283 6.00 -6.51 4.48
CA PHE A 283 5.12 -6.79 3.36
C PHE A 283 5.59 -8.03 2.57
N TYR A 284 6.89 -8.28 2.45
CA TYR A 284 7.42 -9.51 1.84
C TYR A 284 6.82 -10.77 2.46
N SER A 285 7.00 -10.95 3.78
CA SER A 285 6.54 -12.14 4.49
C SER A 285 5.02 -12.17 4.61
N PHE A 286 4.39 -11.00 4.73
CA PHE A 286 2.93 -10.86 4.67
C PHE A 286 2.35 -11.42 3.37
N LEU A 287 2.99 -11.18 2.23
CA LEU A 287 2.57 -11.72 0.93
C LEU A 287 2.97 -13.17 0.74
N GLU A 288 4.18 -13.54 1.15
CA GLU A 288 4.64 -14.93 1.05
C GLU A 288 3.71 -15.90 1.80
N GLN A 289 3.25 -15.53 3.01
CA GLN A 289 2.29 -16.36 3.75
C GLN A 289 0.99 -16.58 2.98
N ARG A 290 0.50 -15.55 2.26
CA ARG A 290 -0.74 -15.65 1.46
C ARG A 290 -0.55 -16.45 0.19
N ILE A 291 0.62 -16.31 -0.44
CA ILE A 291 0.98 -17.09 -1.62
C ILE A 291 1.12 -18.58 -1.26
N ASN A 292 1.73 -18.89 -0.12
CA ASN A 292 2.01 -20.27 0.29
C ASN A 292 0.84 -20.93 1.03
N HIS A 293 -0.06 -20.15 1.64
CA HIS A 293 -1.22 -20.66 2.39
C HIS A 293 -2.53 -19.96 1.99
N PRO A 294 -2.91 -19.93 0.70
CA PRO A 294 -4.02 -19.13 0.20
C PRO A 294 -5.36 -19.45 0.90
N SER A 295 -5.67 -20.72 1.12
CA SER A 295 -6.92 -21.15 1.77
C SER A 295 -7.09 -20.60 3.19
N LYS A 296 -6.00 -20.46 3.96
CA LYS A 296 -6.00 -19.87 5.31
C LYS A 296 -6.49 -18.43 5.31
N TYR A 297 -6.33 -17.74 4.18
CA TYR A 297 -6.74 -16.35 4.02
C TYR A 297 -8.02 -16.23 3.17
N GLY A 298 -8.72 -17.32 2.88
CA GLY A 298 -9.94 -17.30 2.07
C GLY A 298 -9.70 -17.15 0.57
N ILE A 299 -8.46 -17.37 0.11
CA ILE A 299 -8.12 -17.42 -1.31
C ILE A 299 -8.39 -18.85 -1.80
N ILE A 300 -9.44 -19.03 -2.61
CA ILE A 300 -9.83 -20.31 -3.18
C ILE A 300 -9.27 -20.41 -4.59
N TYR A 301 -8.52 -21.49 -4.88
CA TYR A 301 -7.86 -21.74 -6.17
C TYR A 301 -8.82 -21.74 -7.39
N ASN A 302 -10.14 -21.83 -7.20
CA ASN A 302 -11.11 -21.65 -8.29
C ASN A 302 -11.16 -20.20 -8.85
N GLN A 303 -10.64 -19.20 -8.13
CA GLN A 303 -10.37 -17.87 -8.69
C GLN A 303 -9.12 -17.83 -9.60
N LEU A 304 -8.26 -18.85 -9.56
CA LEU A 304 -7.19 -19.05 -10.54
C LEU A 304 -7.70 -19.77 -11.80
N ILE A 305 -8.78 -20.55 -11.73
CA ILE A 305 -9.36 -21.25 -12.91
C ILE A 305 -10.11 -20.29 -13.85
N PHE A 306 -10.51 -19.10 -13.40
CA PHE A 306 -11.04 -18.06 -14.27
C PHE A 306 -10.01 -17.55 -15.31
N LEU A 307 -8.72 -17.85 -15.12
CA LEU A 307 -7.65 -17.57 -16.06
C LEU A 307 -7.71 -18.43 -17.34
N SER A 308 -8.41 -19.56 -17.33
CA SER A 308 -8.45 -20.49 -18.46
C SER A 308 -9.60 -20.23 -19.43
N LEU A 309 -10.72 -19.66 -18.97
CA LEU A 309 -11.94 -19.56 -19.77
C LEU A 309 -12.10 -18.24 -20.52
N VAL A 310 -11.52 -17.14 -20.04
CA VAL A 310 -11.56 -15.85 -20.75
C VAL A 310 -10.63 -15.86 -21.98
N SER A 311 -9.57 -16.67 -21.96
CA SER A 311 -8.62 -16.83 -23.08
C SER A 311 -9.26 -17.37 -24.38
N LYS A 312 -10.36 -18.14 -24.29
CA LYS A 312 -11.00 -18.75 -25.46
C LYS A 312 -12.02 -17.86 -26.18
N LYS A 313 -12.53 -16.79 -25.54
CA LYS A 313 -13.67 -16.01 -26.09
C LYS A 313 -13.30 -14.72 -26.84
N GLN A 314 -12.02 -14.36 -26.95
CA GLN A 314 -11.56 -13.17 -27.69
C GLN A 314 -10.65 -13.49 -28.89
N LYS A 315 -10.97 -14.55 -29.64
CA LYS A 315 -10.47 -14.70 -31.01
C LYS A 315 -11.48 -14.05 -31.96
N GLN A 316 -11.36 -12.74 -32.22
CA GLN A 316 -11.80 -12.18 -33.50
C GLN A 316 -11.19 -10.78 -33.72
N HIS A 317 -10.65 -10.61 -34.93
CA HIS A 317 -10.02 -9.42 -35.52
C HIS A 317 -8.57 -9.12 -35.12
N VAL A 318 -7.66 -9.90 -35.71
CA VAL A 318 -6.28 -9.51 -35.97
C VAL A 318 -6.26 -8.73 -37.29
N VAL A 319 -5.88 -7.45 -37.25
CA VAL A 319 -5.35 -6.72 -38.39
C VAL A 319 -3.89 -6.43 -38.09
N ALA A 320 -3.01 -6.85 -39.01
CA ALA A 320 -1.58 -6.70 -38.90
C ALA A 320 -1.17 -5.22 -39.00
N VAL A 321 -0.35 -4.74 -38.07
CA VAL A 321 0.44 -3.51 -38.21
C VAL A 321 1.85 -3.75 -37.62
N ASP A 322 2.79 -3.06 -38.23
CA ASP A 322 4.25 -3.15 -38.26
C ASP A 322 5.00 -3.29 -36.92
N ARG A 323 6.25 -3.78 -37.00
CA ARG A 323 7.12 -4.32 -35.93
C ARG A 323 7.59 -3.35 -34.83
N SER A 324 6.92 -2.23 -34.57
CA SER A 324 7.27 -1.29 -33.49
C SER A 324 6.29 -1.23 -32.30
N GLU A 325 5.18 -1.99 -32.31
CA GLU A 325 4.14 -1.90 -31.26
C GLU A 325 3.80 -3.22 -30.54
N VAL A 326 4.73 -4.17 -30.45
CA VAL A 326 4.43 -5.54 -29.95
C VAL A 326 4.26 -5.62 -28.41
N PHE A 327 4.42 -4.54 -27.66
CA PHE A 327 4.30 -4.59 -26.20
C PHE A 327 2.88 -4.50 -25.62
N SER A 328 1.83 -4.22 -26.40
CA SER A 328 0.50 -3.98 -25.83
C SER A 328 -0.33 -5.25 -25.56
N ALA A 329 -0.39 -6.23 -26.46
CA ALA A 329 -1.36 -7.33 -26.33
C ALA A 329 -0.94 -8.49 -25.39
N ALA A 330 0.36 -8.75 -25.26
CA ALA A 330 0.87 -9.76 -24.32
C ALA A 330 0.97 -9.23 -22.89
N ALA A 331 1.33 -7.94 -22.74
CA ALA A 331 1.29 -7.25 -21.46
C ALA A 331 -0.15 -7.13 -20.95
N GLU A 332 -1.14 -6.87 -21.81
CA GLU A 332 -2.54 -6.76 -21.40
C GLU A 332 -3.06 -8.06 -20.75
N LYS A 333 -2.77 -9.24 -21.32
CA LYS A 333 -3.16 -10.54 -20.72
C LYS A 333 -2.53 -10.79 -19.35
N GLU A 334 -1.28 -10.36 -19.13
CA GLU A 334 -0.58 -10.51 -17.84
C GLU A 334 -0.90 -9.36 -16.86
N VAL A 335 -1.30 -8.19 -17.36
CA VAL A 335 -1.89 -7.08 -16.60
C VAL A 335 -3.23 -7.54 -16.02
N TRP A 336 -4.06 -8.29 -16.75
CA TRP A 336 -5.26 -8.93 -16.19
C TRP A 336 -4.94 -9.94 -15.06
N LYS A 337 -3.82 -10.68 -15.14
CA LYS A 337 -3.36 -11.53 -14.02
C LYS A 337 -2.84 -10.70 -12.84
N SER A 338 -2.23 -9.55 -13.12
CA SER A 338 -1.79 -8.57 -12.12
C SER A 338 -2.97 -7.88 -11.43
N ILE A 339 -4.07 -7.64 -12.14
CA ILE A 339 -5.33 -7.16 -11.56
C ILE A 339 -5.93 -8.21 -10.63
N ILE A 340 -5.91 -9.50 -11.00
CA ILE A 340 -6.33 -10.57 -10.09
C ILE A 340 -5.40 -10.68 -8.88
N TYR A 341 -4.10 -10.44 -9.07
CA TYR A 341 -3.14 -10.37 -7.97
C TYR A 341 -3.44 -9.17 -7.04
N VAL A 342 -3.81 -8.00 -7.56
CA VAL A 342 -4.24 -6.87 -6.71
C VAL A 342 -5.62 -7.09 -6.09
N ARG A 343 -6.53 -7.78 -6.78
CA ARG A 343 -7.79 -8.32 -6.22
C ARG A 343 -7.51 -9.23 -5.01
N MET A 344 -6.44 -10.03 -5.06
CA MET A 344 -5.94 -10.78 -3.91
C MET A 344 -5.32 -9.86 -2.85
N LEU A 345 -4.53 -8.85 -3.20
CA LEU A 345 -3.91 -7.96 -2.20
C LEU A 345 -4.93 -7.13 -1.40
N VAL A 346 -6.00 -6.67 -2.05
CA VAL A 346 -6.97 -5.69 -1.53
C VAL A 346 -8.22 -6.32 -0.91
N ASN A 347 -8.75 -7.43 -1.44
CA ASN A 347 -9.83 -8.15 -0.74
C ASN A 347 -9.34 -8.77 0.57
N MET A 348 -8.04 -9.02 0.72
CA MET A 348 -7.44 -9.59 1.93
C MET A 348 -7.41 -8.65 3.13
N SER A 349 -7.29 -7.33 2.94
CA SER A 349 -7.48 -6.36 4.04
C SER A 349 -8.95 -6.26 4.45
N SER A 350 -9.87 -6.38 3.48
CA SER A 350 -11.32 -6.26 3.67
C SER A 350 -11.94 -7.45 4.43
N LEU A 351 -11.68 -8.68 3.98
CA LEU A 351 -12.33 -9.89 4.52
C LEU A 351 -11.83 -10.23 5.93
N THR A 352 -10.54 -10.03 6.19
CA THR A 352 -9.94 -10.30 7.51
C THR A 352 -10.40 -9.29 8.58
N LEU A 353 -10.63 -8.03 8.20
CA LEU A 353 -11.20 -7.00 9.09
C LEU A 353 -12.67 -7.31 9.42
N PHE A 354 -13.45 -7.77 8.44
CA PHE A 354 -14.87 -8.10 8.60
C PHE A 354 -15.12 -9.33 9.50
N ILE A 355 -14.29 -10.39 9.36
CA ILE A 355 -14.38 -11.59 10.21
C ILE A 355 -13.99 -11.29 11.66
N SER A 356 -12.98 -10.43 11.88
CA SER A 356 -12.53 -10.06 13.23
C SER A 356 -13.54 -9.21 14.01
N LEU A 357 -14.44 -8.48 13.33
CA LEU A 357 -15.52 -7.70 13.95
C LEU A 357 -16.73 -8.57 14.32
N LYS A 358 -17.04 -9.61 13.54
CA LYS A 358 -18.11 -10.58 13.88
C LYS A 358 -17.76 -11.44 15.10
N GLY A 359 -16.49 -11.80 15.29
CA GLY A 359 -16.04 -12.59 16.44
C GLY A 359 -16.08 -11.88 17.80
N LEU A 360 -16.39 -10.58 17.84
CA LEU A 360 -16.45 -9.77 19.06
C LEU A 360 -17.89 -9.48 19.56
N THR A 361 -18.93 -10.02 18.92
CA THR A 361 -20.35 -9.71 19.28
C THR A 361 -21.26 -10.91 19.54
N SER A 362 -20.77 -12.15 19.63
CA SER A 362 -21.64 -13.30 19.95
C SER A 362 -21.58 -13.69 21.44
N ASN A 363 -22.35 -13.00 22.27
CA ASN A 363 -22.86 -13.54 23.54
C ASN A 363 -24.40 -13.62 23.43
N LEU A 364 -24.90 -14.70 22.84
CA LEU A 364 -26.28 -15.16 22.97
C LEU A 364 -26.28 -16.69 23.13
N PRO A 365 -27.17 -17.26 23.96
CA PRO A 365 -27.09 -18.66 24.38
C PRO A 365 -27.46 -19.64 23.26
N ASN A 366 -26.72 -20.75 23.24
CA ASN A 366 -26.88 -21.90 22.37
C ASN A 366 -28.30 -22.49 22.42
N HIS A 367 -28.96 -22.58 21.26
CA HIS A 367 -29.90 -23.66 20.97
C HIS A 367 -29.32 -24.59 19.91
N ARG A 368 -29.53 -25.88 20.15
CA ARG A 368 -28.85 -27.05 19.58
C ARG A 368 -28.95 -27.17 18.06
N GLY A 369 -27.87 -27.71 17.49
CA GLY A 369 -27.95 -28.63 16.36
C GLY A 369 -27.59 -28.04 15.00
N MET A 370 -26.30 -27.78 14.78
CA MET A 370 -25.61 -28.01 13.50
C MET A 370 -24.10 -27.87 13.73
N GLU A 371 -23.33 -28.85 13.25
CA GLU A 371 -21.87 -28.87 13.34
C GLU A 371 -21.26 -27.61 12.70
N ASN A 372 -20.30 -27.03 13.40
CA ASN A 372 -19.67 -25.76 13.08
C ASN A 372 -18.25 -26.02 12.54
N PRO A 373 -18.01 -26.03 11.22
CA PRO A 373 -16.66 -25.94 10.69
C PRO A 373 -16.33 -24.45 10.48
N LEU A 374 -15.20 -23.98 11.02
CA LEU A 374 -14.42 -22.77 10.66
C LEU A 374 -14.00 -21.94 11.89
N SER A 375 -13.06 -22.50 12.66
CA SER A 375 -12.15 -21.71 13.50
C SER A 375 -11.04 -21.11 12.61
N LEU A 376 -11.29 -19.94 12.02
CA LEU A 376 -10.30 -19.21 11.20
C LEU A 376 -9.44 -18.25 12.05
N ALA A 377 -8.14 -18.19 11.72
CA ALA A 377 -7.07 -17.67 12.58
C ALA A 377 -7.09 -16.13 12.81
N PRO A 378 -6.99 -15.64 14.08
CA PRO A 378 -7.00 -14.22 14.45
C PRO A 378 -5.72 -13.38 14.17
N THR A 379 -4.70 -13.92 13.50
CA THR A 379 -3.34 -13.34 13.52
C THR A 379 -3.11 -12.23 12.48
N THR A 380 -3.92 -12.16 11.41
CA THR A 380 -3.62 -11.30 10.25
C THR A 380 -4.14 -9.88 10.39
N SER A 381 -5.32 -9.69 10.98
CA SER A 381 -5.84 -8.37 11.34
C SER A 381 -4.89 -7.70 12.33
N LYS A 382 -4.27 -8.46 13.25
CA LYS A 382 -3.34 -7.91 14.23
C LYS A 382 -2.12 -7.23 13.62
N LEU A 383 -1.47 -7.77 12.58
CA LEU A 383 -0.25 -7.14 12.02
C LEU A 383 -0.52 -5.79 11.34
N TYR A 384 -1.54 -5.73 10.48
CA TYR A 384 -1.91 -4.49 9.79
C TYR A 384 -2.60 -3.49 10.74
N LEU A 385 -3.44 -3.97 11.66
CA LEU A 385 -3.97 -3.13 12.73
C LEU A 385 -2.88 -2.66 13.67
N ASN A 386 -1.82 -3.43 13.92
CA ASN A 386 -0.69 -3.00 14.74
C ASN A 386 0.13 -1.94 14.00
N LEU A 387 0.31 -2.05 12.68
CA LEU A 387 0.90 -0.98 11.86
C LEU A 387 0.07 0.30 12.00
N ILE A 388 -1.23 0.22 11.73
CA ILE A 388 -2.12 1.38 11.78
C ILE A 388 -2.18 1.95 13.21
N LYS A 389 -2.32 1.10 14.23
CA LYS A 389 -2.34 1.54 15.63
C LYS A 389 -1.02 2.19 16.02
N LYS A 390 0.12 1.58 15.67
CA LYS A 390 1.44 2.14 15.94
C LYS A 390 1.60 3.50 15.25
N ILE A 391 1.16 3.64 14.01
CA ILE A 391 1.26 4.89 13.26
C ILE A 391 0.31 5.99 13.77
N LEU A 392 -0.95 5.64 14.10
CA LEU A 392 -1.98 6.62 14.47
C LEU A 392 -2.01 6.98 15.96
N TYR A 393 -1.60 6.08 16.86
CA TYR A 393 -1.59 6.33 18.31
C TYR A 393 -0.25 6.89 18.85
N TYR A 394 0.76 7.00 17.99
CA TYR A 394 1.96 7.80 18.26
C TYR A 394 1.74 9.28 18.00
#